data_AF-A0A2G1X5T0-F1
#
_entry.id   AF-A0A2G1X5T0-F1
#
_cell.length_a   1.000
_cell.length_b   1.000
_cell.length_c   1.000
_cell.angle_alpha   90.00
_cell.angle_beta   90.00
_cell.angle_gamma   90.00
#
_symmetry.space_group_name_H-M   'P 1'
#
loop_
_entity.id
_entity.type
_entity.pdbx_description
1 polymer ?
#
loop_
_entity_poly.entity_id
_entity_poly.type
_entity_poly.pdbx_seq_one_letter_code
_entity_poly.pdbx_strand_id
1 'polypeptide(L)' 'RFDVERVAFAGDTLDDVRTARNADEADETRVYYGIGVLTGGLTGEAGREKFAENGADAVVEDVNELVELLE' A
#
# COMPACT_ATOMS: atom_id res chain seq x y z
N ARG A 1 5.24 20.49 3.72
CA ARG A 1 4.87 19.38 2.81
C ARG A 1 6.14 19.02 2.08
N PHE A 2 6.56 17.76 2.13
CA PHE A 2 7.80 17.34 1.48
C PHE A 2 7.60 17.41 -0.04
N ASP A 3 8.60 17.92 -0.76
CA ASP A 3 8.56 18.08 -2.21
C ASP A 3 8.95 16.74 -2.87
N VAL A 4 8.09 15.73 -2.64
CA VAL A 4 8.31 14.36 -3.08
C VAL A 4 7.50 14.05 -4.32
N GLU A 5 8.11 13.28 -5.21
CA GLU A 5 7.50 12.79 -6.45
C GLU A 5 6.70 11.50 -6.23
N ARG A 6 7.01 10.75 -5.16
CA ARG A 6 6.46 9.42 -4.87
C ARG A 6 6.08 9.32 -3.41
N VAL A 7 4.93 8.70 -3.13
CA VAL A 7 4.42 8.48 -1.78
C VAL A 7 3.93 7.04 -1.68
N ALA A 8 4.30 6.33 -0.62
CA ALA A 8 3.75 5.01 -0.32
C ALA A 8 2.84 5.10 0.91
N PHE A 9 1.64 4.54 0.80
CA PHE A 9 0.71 4.29 1.90
C PHE A 9 0.84 2.83 2.29
N ALA A 10 1.40 2.56 3.47
CA ALA A 10 1.51 1.22 4.02
C ALA A 10 0.54 1.07 5.19
N GLY A 11 -0.37 0.09 5.12
CA GLY A 11 -1.38 -0.13 6.15
C GLY A 11 -1.97 -1.53 6.13
N ASP A 12 -2.59 -1.93 7.23
CA ASP A 12 -3.19 -3.26 7.42
C ASP A 12 -4.67 -3.31 7.03
N THR A 13 -5.23 -2.18 6.56
CA THR A 13 -6.60 -2.11 6.07
C THR A 13 -6.64 -1.93 4.55
N LEU A 14 -7.71 -2.45 3.93
CA LEU A 14 -7.98 -2.20 2.51
C LEU A 14 -8.23 -0.72 2.22
N ASP A 15 -8.67 0.05 3.22
CA ASP A 15 -8.95 1.47 3.07
C ASP A 15 -7.66 2.29 2.93
N ASP A 16 -6.53 1.84 3.49
CA ASP A 16 -5.22 2.46 3.25
C ASP A 16 -4.81 2.36 1.78
N VAL A 17 -4.97 1.17 1.19
CA VAL A 17 -4.72 0.92 -0.24
C VAL A 17 -5.66 1.73 -1.12
N ARG A 18 -6.96 1.75 -0.81
CA ARG A 18 -7.93 2.57 -1.55
C ARG A 18 -7.64 4.07 -1.42
N THR A 19 -7.11 4.51 -0.28
CA THR A 19 -6.69 5.90 -0.09
C THR A 19 -5.55 6.26 -1.04
N ALA A 20 -4.57 5.37 -1.23
CA ALA A 20 -3.51 5.57 -2.21
C ALA A 20 -4.06 5.69 -3.63
N ARG A 21 -5.00 4.81 -4.02
CA ARG A 21 -5.65 4.85 -5.34
C ARG A 21 -6.41 6.15 -5.57
N ASN A 22 -7.21 6.57 -4.60
CA ASN A 22 -7.94 7.84 -4.67
C ASN A 22 -7.00 9.05 -4.77
N ALA A 23 -5.82 8.98 -4.13
CA ALA A 23 -4.81 10.03 -4.23
C ALA A 23 -4.15 10.07 -5.62
N ASP A 24 -3.81 8.90 -6.18
CA ASP A 24 -3.26 8.75 -7.53
C ASP A 24 -4.22 9.30 -8.59
N GLU A 25 -5.52 9.01 -8.46
CA GLU A 25 -6.55 9.52 -9.36
C GLU A 25 -6.75 11.05 -9.23
N ALA A 26 -6.49 11.63 -8.06
CA ALA A 26 -6.74 13.04 -7.78
C ALA A 26 -5.52 13.96 -8.02
N ASP A 27 -4.31 13.42 -8.05
CA ASP A 27 -3.05 14.17 -8.17
C ASP A 27 -2.12 13.54 -9.21
N GLU A 28 -2.30 13.95 -10.47
CA GLU A 28 -1.47 13.51 -11.61
C GLU A 28 0.01 13.95 -11.50
N THR A 29 0.38 14.76 -10.51
CA THR A 29 1.75 15.29 -10.38
C THR A 29 2.66 14.40 -9.53
N ARG A 30 2.09 13.41 -8.84
CA ARG A 30 2.83 12.46 -7.99
C ARG A 30 2.39 11.03 -8.29
N VAL A 31 3.22 10.07 -7.91
CA VAL A 31 2.86 8.65 -7.93
C VAL A 31 2.54 8.19 -6.51
N TYR A 32 1.43 7.49 -6.35
CA TYR A 32 0.99 6.95 -5.07
C TYR A 32 0.95 5.43 -5.09
N TYR A 33 1.72 4.81 -4.19
CA TYR A 33 1.74 3.37 -4.01
C TYR A 33 0.89 2.95 -2.81
N GLY A 34 0.06 1.92 -2.97
CA GLY A 34 -0.68 1.28 -1.88
C GLY A 34 -0.03 -0.05 -1.50
N ILE A 35 0.41 -0.19 -0.26
CA ILE A 35 1.08 -1.38 0.26
C ILE A 35 0.24 -1.99 1.38
N GLY A 36 -0.21 -3.23 1.19
CA GLY A 36 -0.91 -3.99 2.23
C GLY A 36 0.06 -4.62 3.21
N VAL A 37 -0.23 -4.56 4.51
CA VAL A 37 0.57 -5.19 5.56
C VAL A 37 -0.28 -6.22 6.31
N LEU A 38 0.15 -7.47 6.38
CA LEU A 38 -0.65 -8.60 6.92
C LEU A 38 -0.60 -8.71 8.46
N THR A 39 -0.47 -7.59 9.17
CA THR A 39 -0.43 -7.54 10.65
C THR A 39 -1.80 -7.32 11.30
N GLY A 40 -2.84 -7.07 10.50
CA GLY A 40 -4.20 -6.82 10.95
C GLY A 40 -5.10 -8.05 10.91
N GLY A 41 -6.31 -7.89 10.38
CA GLY A 41 -7.31 -8.97 10.23
C GLY A 41 -7.16 -9.84 8.98
N LEU A 42 -6.25 -9.49 8.07
CA LEU A 42 -5.95 -10.24 6.84
C LEU A 42 -4.58 -10.89 6.98
N THR A 43 -4.46 -12.16 6.60
CA THR A 43 -3.22 -12.94 6.72
C THR A 43 -3.08 -13.94 5.58
N GLY A 44 -1.85 -14.38 5.31
CA GLY A 44 -1.53 -15.41 4.32
C GLY A 44 -2.03 -15.08 2.91
N GLU A 45 -2.16 -16.12 2.08
CA GLU A 45 -2.47 -15.97 0.66
C GLU A 45 -3.82 -15.28 0.41
N ALA A 46 -4.85 -15.64 1.18
CA ALA A 46 -6.16 -14.99 1.06
C ALA A 46 -6.10 -13.49 1.39
N GLY A 47 -5.24 -13.08 2.33
CA GLY A 47 -4.97 -11.67 2.60
C GLY A 47 -4.29 -10.98 1.42
N ARG A 48 -3.27 -11.63 0.83
CA ARG A 48 -2.55 -11.14 -0.35
C ARG A 48 -3.48 -10.93 -1.55
N GLU A 49 -4.30 -11.92 -1.87
CA GLU A 49 -5.30 -11.84 -2.94
C GLU A 49 -6.26 -10.67 -2.69
N LYS A 50 -6.80 -10.55 -1.47
CA LYS A 50 -7.76 -9.50 -1.15
C LYS A 50 -7.16 -8.10 -1.28
N PHE A 51 -5.90 -7.91 -0.89
CA PHE A 51 -5.21 -6.64 -1.09
C PHE A 51 -4.97 -6.36 -2.59
N ALA A 52 -4.49 -7.35 -3.35
CA ALA A 52 -4.27 -7.22 -4.79
C ALA A 52 -5.55 -6.86 -5.55
N GLU A 53 -6.69 -7.49 -5.23
CA GLU A 53 -8.01 -7.18 -5.80
C GLU A 53 -8.47 -5.75 -5.51
N ASN A 54 -7.97 -5.13 -4.44
CA ASN A 54 -8.28 -3.75 -4.07
C ASN A 54 -7.24 -2.74 -4.58
N GLY A 55 -6.29 -3.19 -5.41
CA GLY A 55 -5.30 -2.33 -6.02
C GLY A 55 -4.06 -2.10 -5.17
N ALA A 56 -3.63 -3.06 -4.36
CA ALA A 56 -2.31 -2.98 -3.73
C ALA A 56 -1.22 -3.18 -4.79
N ASP A 57 -0.16 -2.36 -4.75
CA ASP A 57 1.05 -2.52 -5.58
C ASP A 57 1.97 -3.60 -5.02
N ALA A 58 1.95 -3.78 -3.70
CA ALA A 58 2.70 -4.80 -3.00
C ALA A 58 1.96 -5.22 -1.72
N VAL A 59 2.26 -6.42 -1.23
CA VAL A 59 1.78 -6.91 0.05
C VAL A 59 2.94 -7.55 0.81
N VAL A 60 3.12 -7.16 2.06
CA VAL A 60 4.16 -7.64 2.96
C VAL A 60 3.57 -8.32 4.19
N GLU A 61 4.28 -9.27 4.79
CA GLU A 61 3.79 -9.98 5.98
C GLU A 61 3.76 -9.06 7.20
N ASP A 62 4.76 -8.20 7.36
CA ASP A 62 4.81 -7.22 8.43
C ASP A 62 5.56 -5.93 8.05
N VAL A 63 5.52 -4.95 8.95
CA VAL A 63 6.08 -3.60 8.70
C VAL A 63 7.60 -3.61 8.50
N ASN A 64 8.32 -4.61 9.00
CA ASN A 64 9.77 -4.68 8.88
C ASN A 64 10.20 -5.01 7.44
N GLU A 65 9.39 -5.75 6.69
CA GLU A 65 9.64 -6.07 5.27
C GLU A 65 9.54 -4.82 4.36
N LEU A 66 8.95 -3.71 4.84
CA LEU A 66 8.95 -2.45 4.09
C LEU A 66 10.37 -1.92 3.85
N VAL A 67 11.32 -2.24 4.73
CA VAL A 67 12.72 -1.84 4.54
C VAL A 67 13.28 -2.46 3.26
N GLU A 68 13.11 -3.78 3.10
CA GLU A 68 13.58 -4.50 1.91
C GLU A 68 12.85 -4.08 0.63
N LEU A 69 11.57 -3.70 0.74
CA LEU A 69 10.77 -3.25 -0.39
C LEU A 69 11.14 -1.84 -0.88
N LEU A 70 11.63 -0.97 0.01
CA LEU A 70 11.87 0.45 -0.27
C LEU A 70 13.35 0.81 -0.47
N GLU A 71 14.28 -0.12 -0.21
CA GLU A 71 15.69 -0.02 -0.57
C GLU A 71 15.94 -0.21 -2.07
#